data_AF-A0A9E4WLZ2-F1
#
_entry.id   AF-A0A9E4WLZ2-F1
#
_cell.length_a   1.000
_cell.length_b   1.000
_cell.length_c   1.000
_cell.angle_alpha   90.00
_cell.angle_beta   90.00
_cell.angle_gamma   90.00
#
_symmetry.space_group_name_H-M   'P 1'
#
loop_
_entity.id
_entity.type
_entity.pdbx_description
1 polymer ?
#
loop_
_entity_poly.entity_id
_entity_poly.type
_entity_poly.pdbx_seq_one_letter_code
_entity_poly.pdbx_strand_id
1 'polypeptide(L)' 'MQSAQAGDEVLRAILKLPPRYRSVIELRHYQETSYSEIAEALELPISDVKSHLYRARKRLGAVLSADE' A
#
# COMPACT_ATOMS: atom_id res chain seq x y z
N MET A 1 -16.89 -17.63 14.38
CA MET A 1 -16.61 -16.27 13.83
C MET A 1 -15.18 -16.27 13.31
N GLN A 2 -14.92 -16.66 12.06
CA GLN A 2 -13.53 -16.65 11.52
C GLN A 2 -13.41 -16.11 10.09
N SER A 3 -14.51 -15.71 9.45
CA SER A 3 -14.48 -15.34 8.03
C SER A 3 -14.18 -13.85 7.77
N ALA A 4 -13.87 -13.06 8.81
CA ALA A 4 -13.66 -11.61 8.69
C ALA A 4 -12.23 -11.12 9.03
N GLN A 5 -11.31 -12.02 9.40
CA GLN A 5 -10.02 -11.60 10.00
C GLN A 5 -8.96 -11.13 8.98
N ALA A 6 -8.84 -11.79 7.83
CA ALA A 6 -7.72 -11.52 6.92
C ALA A 6 -7.78 -10.13 6.24
N GLY A 7 -8.99 -9.63 5.93
CA GLY A 7 -9.15 -8.31 5.30
C GLY A 7 -8.87 -7.16 6.27
N ASP A 8 -9.24 -7.33 7.54
CA ASP A 8 -9.09 -6.28 8.57
C ASP A 8 -7.62 -6.10 8.98
N GLU A 9 -6.84 -7.18 8.98
CA GLU A 9 -5.42 -7.16 9.33
C GLU A 9 -4.57 -6.43 8.28
N VAL A 10 -4.85 -6.67 6.99
CA VAL A 10 -4.20 -5.95 5.89
C VAL A 10 -4.57 -4.47 5.94
N LEU A 11 -5.83 -4.13 6.19
CA LEU A 11 -6.25 -2.74 6.32
C LEU A 11 -5.54 -2.04 7.48
N ARG A 12 -5.45 -2.68 8.65
CA ARG A 12 -4.68 -2.18 9.81
C ARG A 12 -3.20 -2.01 9.48
N ALA A 13 -2.60 -2.93 8.73
CA ALA A 13 -1.22 -2.82 8.28
C ALA A 13 -1.01 -1.64 7.32
N ILE A 14 -1.95 -1.41 6.40
CA ILE A 14 -1.96 -0.24 5.49
C ILE A 14 -2.08 1.07 6.29
N LEU A 15 -2.90 1.09 7.34
CA LEU A 15 -3.04 2.24 8.23
C LEU A 15 -1.76 2.51 9.05
N LYS A 16 -0.93 1.51 9.32
CA LYS A 16 0.39 1.68 9.95
C LYS A 16 1.46 2.22 8.97
N LEU A 17 1.19 2.27 7.65
CA LEU A 17 2.12 2.83 6.67
C LEU A 17 2.12 4.37 6.70
N PRO A 18 3.29 5.00 6.42
CA PRO A 18 3.37 6.43 6.14
C PRO A 18 2.41 6.85 5.02
N PRO A 19 1.83 8.07 5.08
CA PRO A 19 0.81 8.54 4.13
C PRO A 19 1.23 8.38 2.67
N ARG A 20 2.49 8.71 2.35
CA ARG A 20 3.06 8.59 1.00
C ARG A 20 3.06 7.16 0.44
N TYR A 21 3.17 6.16 1.31
CA TYR A 21 3.16 4.74 0.93
C TYR A 21 1.75 4.17 0.91
N ARG A 22 0.89 4.67 1.79
CA ARG A 22 -0.54 4.33 1.80
C ARG A 22 -1.20 4.72 0.48
N SER A 23 -1.04 5.96 0.04
CA SER A 23 -1.70 6.46 -1.17
C SER A 23 -1.37 5.64 -2.42
N VAL A 24 -0.09 5.27 -2.62
CA VAL A 24 0.29 4.43 -3.77
C VAL A 24 -0.26 3.01 -3.69
N ILE A 25 -0.37 2.44 -2.49
CA ILE A 25 -0.97 1.11 -2.28
C ILE A 25 -2.46 1.17 -2.49
N GLU A 26 -3.14 2.19 -1.95
CA GLU A 26 -4.59 2.31 -2.08
C GLU A 26 -5.02 2.51 -3.53
N LEU A 27 -4.36 3.43 -4.25
CA LEU A 27 -4.60 3.63 -5.67
C LEU A 27 -4.37 2.34 -6.46
N ARG A 28 -3.24 1.66 -6.23
CA ARG A 28 -2.92 0.43 -6.94
C ARG A 28 -3.84 -0.75 -6.62
N HIS A 29 -4.25 -0.90 -5.36
CA HIS A 29 -4.89 -2.13 -4.88
C HIS A 29 -6.41 -2.02 -4.81
N TYR A 30 -6.95 -0.83 -4.53
CA TYR A 30 -8.40 -0.60 -4.52
C TYR A 30 -8.93 0.04 -5.80
N GLN A 31 -8.13 0.88 -6.46
CA GLN A 31 -8.55 1.56 -7.69
C GLN A 31 -7.95 0.95 -8.96
N GLU A 32 -7.16 -0.12 -8.82
CA GLU A 32 -6.48 -0.83 -9.92
C GLU A 32 -5.71 0.08 -10.88
N THR A 33 -5.31 1.27 -10.43
CA THR A 33 -4.69 2.29 -11.29
C THR A 33 -3.29 1.88 -11.73
N SER A 34 -2.96 2.27 -12.96
CA SER A 34 -1.63 2.05 -13.54
C SER A 34 -0.58 2.91 -12.85
N TYR A 35 0.70 2.54 -12.98
CA TYR A 35 1.79 3.33 -12.39
C TYR A 35 1.88 4.74 -12.97
N SER A 36 1.47 4.94 -14.22
CA SER A 36 1.38 6.25 -14.88
C SER A 36 0.27 7.11 -14.29
N GLU A 37 -0.92 6.55 -14.08
CA GLU A 37 -2.04 7.29 -13.46
C GLU A 37 -1.74 7.64 -12.00
N ILE A 38 -1.09 6.74 -11.26
CA ILE A 38 -0.64 7.04 -9.89
C ILE A 38 0.41 8.16 -9.87
N ALA A 39 1.32 8.15 -10.85
CA ALA A 39 2.33 9.20 -10.99
C ALA A 39 1.68 10.56 -11.26
N GLU A 40 0.70 10.61 -12.16
CA GLU A 40 -0.06 11.81 -12.47
C GLU A 40 -0.91 12.27 -11.27
N ALA A 41 -1.67 11.37 -10.65
CA ALA A 41 -2.56 11.67 -9.53
C ALA A 41 -1.83 12.15 -8.26
N LEU A 42 -0.58 11.71 -8.06
CA LEU A 42 0.24 12.11 -6.91
C LEU A 42 1.29 13.18 -7.26
N GLU A 43 1.33 13.62 -8.52
CA GLU A 43 2.35 14.53 -9.05
C GLU A 43 3.78 14.03 -8.75
N LEU A 44 3.99 12.72 -8.89
CA LEU A 44 5.26 12.04 -8.63
C LEU A 44 5.85 11.44 -9.91
N PRO A 45 7.18 11.37 -10.03
CA PRO A 45 7.82 10.58 -11.08
C PRO A 45 7.39 9.11 -11.02
N ILE A 46 7.24 8.46 -12.18
CA ILE A 46 6.98 7.00 -12.25
C ILE A 46 8.05 6.18 -11.51
N SER A 47 9.30 6.66 -11.50
CA SER A 47 10.40 6.05 -10.73
C SER A 47 10.13 6.07 -9.22
N ASP A 48 9.53 7.15 -8.72
CA ASP A 48 9.17 7.30 -7.31
C ASP A 48 7.97 6.45 -6.96
N VAL A 49 6.97 6.37 -7.85
CA VAL A 49 5.82 5.45 -7.67
C VAL A 49 6.30 4.00 -7.54
N LYS A 50 7.19 3.54 -8.43
CA LYS A 50 7.77 2.19 -8.35
C LYS A 50 8.53 1.97 -7.04
N SER A 51 9.36 2.94 -6.64
CA SER A 51 10.16 2.87 -5.42
C SER A 51 9.29 2.90 -4.16
N HIS A 52 8.25 3.74 -4.15
CA HIS A 52 7.26 3.84 -3.07
C HIS A 52 6.47 2.55 -2.95
N LEU A 53 5.98 1.97 -4.04
CA LEU A 53 5.28 0.68 -4.03
C LEU A 53 6.16 -0.45 -3.50
N TYR A 54 7.43 -0.50 -3.91
CA TYR A 54 8.37 -1.50 -3.41
C TYR A 54 8.58 -1.37 -1.90
N ARG A 55 8.87 -0.14 -1.42
CA ARG A 55 9.07 0.14 0.01
C ARG A 55 7.79 -0.09 0.82
N ALA A 56 6.64 0.29 0.27
CA ALA A 56 5.33 0.10 0.88
C ALA A 56 5.04 -1.39 1.09
N ARG A 57 5.23 -2.23 0.07
CA ARG A 57 5.06 -3.69 0.19
C ARG A 57 6.02 -4.31 1.20
N LYS A 58 7.30 -3.92 1.19
CA LYS A 58 8.29 -4.42 2.16
C LYS A 58 7.89 -4.07 3.59
N ARG A 59 7.42 -2.84 3.81
CA ARG A 59 6.97 -2.38 5.12
C ARG A 59 5.64 -3.03 5.53
N LEU A 60 4.74 -3.24 4.58
CA LEU A 60 3.48 -3.96 4.81
C LEU A 60 3.76 -5.39 5.27
N GLY A 61 4.66 -6.11 4.60
CA GLY A 61 5.08 -7.45 5.00
C GLY A 61 5.72 -7.45 6.39
N ALA A 62 6.59 -6.48 6.69
CA ALA A 62 7.18 -6.36 8.02
C ALA A 62 6.14 -6.07 9.12
N VAL A 63 5.08 -5.31 8.81
CA VAL A 63 4.00 -5.01 9.76
C VAL A 63 3.10 -6.22 9.98
N LEU A 64 2.79 -6.98 8.92
CA LEU A 64 1.99 -8.21 9.01
C LEU A 64 2.74 -9.32 9.76
N SER A 65 4.03 -9.47 9.53
CA SER A 65 4.87 -10.44 10.27
C SER A 65 5.23 -10.00 11.70
N ALA A 66 5.00 -8.74 12.07
CA ALA A 66 5.27 -8.22 13.41
C ALA A 66 4.05 -8.22 14.33
N ASP A 67 2.87 -8.57 13.81
CA ASP A 67 1.62 -8.76 14.58
C ASP A 67 1.39 -10.26 14.94
N GLU A 68 2.39 -11.12 14.70
CA GLU A 68 2.47 -12.52 15.21
C GLU A 68 2.96 -12.60 16.67
#